data_AF-A0A2E3HS90-F1
#
_entry.id   AF-A0A2E3HS90-F1
#
_cell.length_a   1.000
_cell.length_b   1.000
_cell.length_c   1.000
_cell.angle_alpha   90.00
_cell.angle_beta   90.00
_cell.angle_gamma   90.00
#
_symmetry.space_group_name_H-M   'P 1'
#
loop_
_entity.id
_entity.type
_entity.pdbx_description
1 polymer ?
#
loop_
_entity_poly.entity_id
_entity_poly.type
_entity_poly.pdbx_seq_one_letter_code
_entity_poly.pdbx_strand_id
1 'polypeptide(L)'
;MVVVSLFFVIACNKDDRSQREKFHESVQLNMSYDEVRDIMGDPIIGFNYEVWHYSVKSKRSSELLVVQFESGKVIGKSVFER
;
A
#
# COMPACT_ATOMS: atom_id res chain seq x y z
N MET A 1 39.02 -3.36 -4.15
CA MET A 1 37.75 -2.70 -3.76
C MET A 1 36.68 -3.77 -3.78
N VAL A 2 36.22 -4.22 -2.61
CA VAL A 2 35.24 -5.31 -2.51
C VAL A 2 33.85 -4.69 -2.61
N VAL A 3 33.12 -5.03 -3.68
CA VAL A 3 31.73 -4.60 -3.92
C VAL A 3 30.82 -5.40 -3.00
N VAL A 4 30.15 -4.70 -2.08
CA VAL A 4 29.10 -5.27 -1.22
C VAL A 4 27.88 -5.55 -2.10
N SER A 5 27.64 -6.82 -2.41
CA SER A 5 26.40 -7.24 -3.07
C SER A 5 25.33 -7.46 -1.99
N LEU A 6 24.41 -6.50 -1.84
CA LEU A 6 23.21 -6.66 -1.02
C LEU A 6 22.24 -7.60 -1.75
N PHE A 7 22.37 -8.90 -1.49
CA PHE A 7 21.36 -9.89 -1.83
C PHE A 7 20.19 -9.77 -0.85
N PHE A 8 19.23 -8.89 -1.13
CA PHE A 8 17.93 -8.98 -0.48
C PHE A 8 17.19 -10.18 -1.08
N VAL A 9 17.36 -11.34 -0.46
CA VAL A 9 16.43 -12.45 -0.57
C VAL A 9 15.16 -12.00 0.16
N ILE A 10 14.28 -11.27 -0.53
CA ILE A 10 12.90 -11.12 -0.08
C ILE A 10 12.25 -12.46 -0.39
N ALA A 11 12.37 -13.37 0.56
CA ALA A 11 11.62 -14.61 0.59
C ALA A 11 10.14 -14.24 0.39
N CYS A 12 9.55 -14.85 -0.63
CA CYS A 12 8.13 -14.76 -0.95
C CYS A 12 7.33 -15.50 0.14
N ASN A 13 7.25 -14.90 1.33
CA ASN A 13 6.18 -15.23 2.23
C ASN A 13 4.94 -14.54 1.67
N LYS A 14 3.92 -15.34 1.35
CA LYS A 14 2.51 -14.93 1.42
C LYS A 14 2.20 -14.62 2.90
N ASP A 15 2.88 -13.61 3.44
CA ASP A 15 2.70 -13.15 4.78
C ASP A 15 1.39 -12.35 4.76
N ASP A 16 0.43 -12.86 5.51
CA ASP A 16 -0.78 -12.18 5.98
C ASP A 16 -0.43 -10.98 6.88
N ARG A 17 0.67 -10.26 6.57
CA ARG A 17 0.95 -8.93 7.08
C ARG A 17 -0.27 -8.10 6.76
N SER A 18 -1.01 -7.75 7.81
CA SER A 18 -2.26 -7.00 7.77
C SER A 18 -2.11 -5.89 6.72
N GLN A 19 -3.04 -5.76 5.78
CA GLN A 19 -2.96 -4.74 4.72
C GLN A 19 -2.60 -3.34 5.26
N ARG A 20 -2.97 -3.07 6.52
CA ARG A 20 -2.57 -1.90 7.28
C ARG A 20 -1.05 -1.74 7.47
N GLU A 21 -0.33 -2.81 7.78
CA GLU A 21 1.13 -2.78 7.92
C GLU A 21 1.80 -2.45 6.58
N LYS A 22 1.36 -3.10 5.49
CA LYS A 22 1.84 -2.79 4.13
C LYS A 22 1.57 -1.34 3.73
N PHE A 23 0.40 -0.81 4.10
CA PHE A 23 0.06 0.59 3.86
C PHE A 23 0.95 1.57 4.65
N HIS A 24 1.30 1.23 5.89
CA HIS A 24 2.15 2.08 6.71
C HIS A 24 3.63 2.02 6.29
N GLU A 25 4.18 0.81 6.13
CA GLU A 25 5.60 0.58 5.87
C GLU A 25 5.97 0.73 4.38
N SER A 26 5.11 0.27 3.48
CA SER A 26 5.46 0.11 2.06
C SER A 26 4.88 1.19 1.14
N VAL A 27 3.66 1.68 1.39
CA VAL A 27 3.09 2.75 0.55
C VAL A 27 3.72 4.10 0.90
N GLN A 28 4.41 4.71 -0.05
CA GLN A 28 5.09 6.00 0.10
C GLN A 28 4.59 7.02 -0.91
N LEU A 29 4.89 8.30 -0.66
CA LEU A 29 4.63 9.38 -1.61
C LEU A 29 5.43 9.15 -2.89
N ASN A 30 4.93 9.69 -4.01
CA ASN A 30 5.52 9.63 -5.34
C ASN A 30 5.60 8.20 -5.94
N MET A 31 5.03 7.18 -5.28
CA MET A 31 4.83 5.85 -5.85
C MET A 31 3.79 5.86 -6.97
N SER A 32 3.99 5.00 -7.95
CA SER A 32 3.10 4.85 -9.12
C SER A 32 1.90 3.96 -8.79
N TYR A 33 0.85 4.01 -9.62
CA TYR A 33 -0.31 3.10 -9.48
C TYR A 33 0.09 1.63 -9.40
N ASP A 34 0.99 1.19 -10.29
CA ASP A 34 1.43 -0.20 -10.35
C ASP A 34 2.20 -0.63 -9.09
N GLU A 35 3.02 0.25 -8.52
CA GLU A 35 3.75 -0.02 -7.28
C GLU A 35 2.78 -0.17 -6.10
N VAL A 36 1.80 0.73 -5.98
CA VAL A 36 0.78 0.64 -4.93
C VAL A 36 -0.07 -0.62 -5.11
N ARG A 37 -0.43 -0.96 -6.33
CA ARG A 37 -1.22 -2.16 -6.65
C ARG A 37 -0.44 -3.45 -6.39
N ASP A 38 0.86 -3.48 -6.64
CA ASP A 38 1.72 -4.63 -6.32
C ASP A 38 1.80 -4.87 -4.80
N ILE A 39 1.85 -3.79 -4.03
CA ILE A 39 1.92 -3.84 -2.55
C ILE A 39 0.57 -4.17 -1.91
N MET A 40 -0.48 -3.42 -2.28
CA MET A 40 -1.78 -3.43 -1.61
C MET A 40 -2.81 -4.33 -2.31
N GLY A 41 -2.59 -4.67 -3.58
CA GLY A 41 -3.58 -5.28 -4.45
C GLY A 41 -4.57 -4.26 -5.04
N ASP A 42 -5.64 -4.77 -5.62
CA ASP A 42 -6.69 -3.94 -6.21
C ASP A 42 -7.51 -3.22 -5.13
N PRO A 43 -7.83 -1.92 -5.33
CA PRO A 43 -8.67 -1.17 -4.42
C PRO A 43 -10.13 -1.61 -4.50
N ILE A 44 -10.87 -1.42 -3.40
CA ILE A 44 -12.30 -1.72 -3.34
C ILE A 44 -13.10 -0.65 -4.09
N ILE A 45 -12.65 0.60 -4.00
CA ILE A 45 -13.28 1.74 -4.65
C ILE A 45 -12.19 2.66 -5.23
N GLY A 46 -12.20 2.80 -6.55
CA GLY A 46 -11.39 3.77 -7.30
C GLY A 46 -12.28 4.61 -8.20
N PHE A 47 -13.11 5.48 -7.61
CA PHE A 47 -14.17 6.20 -8.34
C PHE A 47 -13.63 7.26 -9.32
N ASN A 48 -12.43 7.76 -9.07
CA ASN A 48 -11.57 8.43 -10.01
C ASN A 48 -10.20 7.82 -9.78
N TYR A 49 -9.40 7.60 -10.83
CA TYR A 49 -8.02 7.10 -10.75
C TYR A 49 -7.11 7.90 -9.80
N GLU A 50 -7.61 8.96 -9.18
CA GLU A 50 -6.96 9.82 -8.19
C GLU A 50 -7.15 9.35 -6.75
N VAL A 51 -8.15 8.53 -6.39
CA VAL A 51 -8.35 8.12 -4.98
C VAL A 51 -8.74 6.66 -4.88
N TRP A 52 -7.92 5.89 -4.17
CA TRP A 52 -8.12 4.47 -3.94
C TRP A 52 -8.44 4.18 -2.48
N HIS A 53 -9.45 3.33 -2.28
CA HIS A 53 -9.90 2.94 -0.95
C HIS A 53 -9.69 1.44 -0.73
N TYR A 54 -9.11 1.11 0.41
CA TYR A 54 -8.90 -0.24 0.89
C TYR A 54 -9.60 -0.41 2.24
N SER A 55 -10.44 -1.43 2.37
CA SER A 55 -11.09 -1.75 3.64
C SER A 55 -10.36 -2.90 4.30
N VAL A 56 -9.83 -2.65 5.49
CA VAL A 56 -9.22 -3.66 6.34
C VAL A 56 -10.23 -3.98 7.43
N LYS A 57 -10.82 -5.18 7.36
CA LYS A 57 -11.71 -5.68 8.40
C LYS A 57 -10.90 -6.43 9.43
N SER A 58 -10.79 -5.88 10.63
CA SER A 58 -10.32 -6.58 11.81
C SER A 58 -11.50 -7.16 12.60
N LYS A 59 -11.26 -8.17 13.44
CA LYS A 59 -12.30 -8.81 14.27
C LYS A 59 -13.09 -7.84 15.18
N ARG A 60 -12.58 -6.63 15.40
CA ARG A 60 -13.16 -5.62 16.31
C ARG A 60 -13.36 -4.22 15.70
N SER A 61 -12.84 -3.96 14.51
CA SER A 61 -12.88 -2.63 13.88
C SER A 61 -12.77 -2.77 12.37
N SER A 62 -13.39 -1.85 11.64
CA SER A 62 -13.20 -1.72 10.19
C SER A 62 -12.42 -0.44 9.93
N GLU A 63 -11.25 -0.59 9.32
CA GLU A 63 -10.38 0.53 8.95
C GLU A 63 -10.52 0.77 7.45
N LEU A 64 -10.59 2.03 7.04
CA LEU A 64 -10.59 2.46 5.65
C LEU A 64 -9.27 3.17 5.38
N LEU A 65 -8.42 2.55 4.58
CA LEU A 65 -7.16 3.12 4.12
C LEU A 65 -7.41 3.82 2.78
N VAL A 66 -6.97 5.05 2.66
CA VAL A 66 -7.17 5.88 1.49
C VAL A 66 -5.83 6.30 0.94
N VAL A 67 -5.59 6.03 -0.34
CA VAL A 67 -4.42 6.51 -1.10
C VAL A 67 -4.91 7.54 -2.11
N GLN A 68 -4.30 8.71 -2.11
CA GLN A 68 -4.56 9.79 -3.06
C GLN A 68 -3.42 9.86 -4.06
N PHE A 69 -3.78 10.01 -5.32
CA PHE A 69 -2.89 10.07 -6.47
C PHE A 69 -3.16 11.35 -7.26
N GLU A 70 -2.09 11.94 -7.79
CA GLU A 70 -2.13 13.04 -8.73
C GLU A 70 -1.12 12.75 -9.84
N SER A 71 -1.52 12.94 -11.10
CA SER A 71 -0.65 12.70 -12.27
C SER A 71 0.03 11.32 -12.27
N GLY A 72 -0.65 10.30 -11.76
CA GLY A 72 -0.13 8.94 -11.73
C GLY A 72 0.64 8.52 -10.48
N LYS A 73 0.75 9.42 -9.50
CA LYS A 73 1.64 9.23 -8.34
C LYS A 73 0.96 9.52 -7.02
N VAL A 74 1.34 8.80 -5.96
CA VAL A 74 0.81 9.01 -4.62
C VAL A 74 1.19 10.39 -4.10
N ILE A 75 0.20 11.21 -3.77
CA ILE A 75 0.38 12.51 -3.11
C ILE A 75 -0.01 12.50 -1.64
N GLY A 76 -0.78 11.50 -1.21
CA GLY A 76 -1.30 11.44 0.15
C GLY A 76 -1.77 10.05 0.54
N LYS A 77 -1.72 9.78 1.83
CA LYS A 77 -2.30 8.56 2.41
C LYS A 77 -2.98 8.88 3.74
N SER A 78 -4.14 8.31 3.99
CA SER A 78 -4.95 8.56 5.20
C SER A 78 -5.61 7.27 5.69
N VAL A 79 -5.85 7.19 6.99
CA VAL A 79 -6.53 6.05 7.64
C VAL A 79 -7.74 6.58 8.38
N PHE A 80 -8.89 5.96 8.18
CA PHE A 80 -10.13 6.25 8.89
C PHE A 80 -10.59 5.00 9.64
N GLU A 81 -10.60 5.05 10.97
CA GLU A 81 -11.16 4.01 11.82
C GLU A 81 -12.63 4.34 12.14
N ARG A 82 -13.52 3.34 12.10
CA ARG A 82 -14.96 3.50 12.34
C ARG A 82 -15.48 2.66 13.49
#